data_AF-A0A538BE27-F1
#
_entry.id   AF-A0A538BE27-F1
#
_cell.length_a   1.000
_cell.length_b   1.000
_cell.length_c   1.000
_cell.angle_alpha   90.00
_cell.angle_beta   90.00
_cell.angle_gamma   90.00
#
_symmetry.space_group_name_H-M   'P 1'
#
loop_
_entity.id
_entity.type
_entity.pdbx_description
1 polymer ?
#
loop_
_entity_poly.entity_id
_entity_poly.type
_entity_poly.pdbx_seq_one_letter_code
_entity_poly.pdbx_strand_id
1 'polypeptide(L)'
;MAATIPGVPFPACHATSLNYYSERSEYGSIYLFGRGTAGAACPELDSRNAYLGLNVGNLGPGPKPQIFGPIDCFTGCRIFGAPDIDGDGRPELAVVVVDATGADSIELYRIEPDSDPPFVQVMTMVAGRSVPFYFDWGGSDGYRSGATCPTTSEPTNQHPNPPRSGTLLVWSARRSGGLWHVVKRDLPLKGATITQRAGARYTAPSEEFFPDGGGTDFCGAPVAP
;
A
#
# COMPACT_ATOMS: atom_id res chain seq x y z
N MET A 1 6.00 0.53 -25.08
CA MET A 1 7.33 1.03 -25.51
C MET A 1 8.00 1.68 -24.31
N ALA A 2 9.32 1.60 -24.19
CA ALA A 2 10.02 2.23 -23.07
C ALA A 2 9.90 3.76 -23.15
N ALA A 3 9.62 4.38 -22.01
CA ALA A 3 9.59 5.82 -21.83
C ALA A 3 10.90 6.32 -21.20
N THR A 4 11.23 7.58 -21.45
CA THR A 4 12.28 8.28 -20.70
C THR A 4 11.63 8.96 -19.51
N ILE A 5 11.95 8.52 -18.30
CA ILE A 5 11.59 9.25 -17.07
C ILE A 5 12.77 10.19 -16.76
N PRO A 6 12.54 11.50 -16.56
CA PRO A 6 13.60 12.45 -16.24
C PRO A 6 14.53 11.96 -15.13
N GLY A 7 15.81 11.86 -15.45
CA GLY A 7 16.90 11.42 -14.57
C GLY A 7 16.96 9.91 -14.25
N VAL A 8 16.03 9.08 -14.73
CA VAL A 8 16.22 7.63 -14.69
C VAL A 8 17.31 7.27 -15.71
N PRO A 9 18.43 6.63 -15.30
CA PRO A 9 19.61 6.46 -16.15
C PRO A 9 19.48 5.33 -17.19
N PHE A 10 18.29 4.74 -17.33
CA PHE A 10 17.99 3.63 -18.23
C PHE A 10 16.55 3.75 -18.76
N PRO A 11 16.23 3.07 -19.89
CA PRO A 11 14.85 3.05 -20.41
C PRO A 11 13.88 2.50 -19.36
N ALA A 12 12.76 3.19 -19.14
CA ALA A 12 11.73 2.78 -18.19
C ALA A 12 10.56 2.12 -18.94
N CYS A 13 10.20 0.91 -18.55
CA CYS A 13 9.11 0.14 -19.14
C CYS A 13 7.86 0.19 -18.26
N HIS A 14 6.67 0.10 -18.87
CA HIS A 14 5.38 0.07 -18.15
C HIS A 14 5.22 1.20 -17.11
N ALA A 15 5.76 2.38 -17.41
CA ALA A 15 5.78 3.49 -16.47
C ALA A 15 4.37 4.00 -16.17
N THR A 16 3.98 3.95 -14.91
CA THR A 16 2.77 4.60 -14.37
C THR A 16 3.20 5.69 -13.40
N SER A 17 2.32 6.67 -13.17
CA SER A 17 2.62 7.78 -12.26
C SER A 17 1.42 8.18 -11.42
N LEU A 18 1.70 8.57 -10.18
CA LEU A 18 0.75 9.17 -9.26
C LEU A 18 1.25 10.57 -8.86
N ASN A 19 0.32 11.52 -8.76
CA ASN A 19 0.64 12.82 -8.18
C ASN A 19 0.92 12.66 -6.69
N TYR A 20 2.06 13.17 -6.25
CA TYR A 20 2.43 13.24 -4.85
C TYR A 20 2.21 14.65 -4.34
N TYR A 21 1.45 14.75 -3.26
CA TYR A 21 1.25 15.97 -2.50
C TYR A 21 1.49 15.67 -1.02
N SER A 22 2.29 16.48 -0.36
CA SER A 22 2.33 16.55 1.10
C SER A 22 2.18 18.00 1.51
N GLU A 23 1.65 18.25 2.72
CA GLU A 23 1.52 19.62 3.24
C GLU A 23 2.88 20.35 3.35
N ARG A 24 3.99 19.61 3.26
CA ARG A 24 5.36 20.07 3.44
C ARG A 24 6.21 20.04 2.17
N SER A 25 5.70 19.58 1.03
CA SER A 25 6.49 19.48 -0.21
C SER A 25 5.79 20.15 -1.39
N GLU A 26 6.59 20.66 -2.33
CA GLU A 26 6.08 21.00 -3.65
C GLU A 26 5.45 19.76 -4.32
N TYR A 27 4.56 20.01 -5.29
CA TYR A 27 3.96 18.96 -6.11
C TYR A 27 5.05 18.09 -6.76
N GLY A 28 4.92 16.78 -6.60
CA GLY A 28 5.81 15.78 -7.19
C GLY A 28 5.05 14.68 -7.94
N SER A 29 5.80 13.75 -8.51
CA SER A 29 5.29 12.54 -9.13
C SER A 29 6.04 11.33 -8.57
N ILE A 30 5.28 10.32 -8.19
CA ILE A 30 5.81 8.99 -7.91
C ILE A 30 5.62 8.18 -9.19
N TYR A 31 6.65 7.44 -9.58
CA TYR A 31 6.61 6.53 -10.71
C TYR A 31 6.75 5.09 -10.24
N LEU A 32 6.02 4.19 -10.89
CA LEU A 32 6.30 2.76 -10.91
C LEU A 32 6.72 2.39 -12.32
N PHE A 33 7.85 1.70 -12.47
CA PHE A 33 8.35 1.32 -13.77
C PHE A 33 9.25 0.08 -13.70
N GLY A 34 9.35 -0.60 -14.83
CA GLY A 34 10.30 -1.68 -15.07
C GLY A 34 11.61 -1.14 -15.63
N ARG A 35 12.73 -1.76 -15.27
CA ARG A 35 14.02 -1.50 -15.93
C ARG A 35 14.04 -2.16 -17.30
N GLY A 36 14.09 -1.34 -18.34
CA GLY A 36 14.28 -1.76 -19.72
C GLY A 36 15.74 -1.75 -20.18
N THR A 37 15.95 -2.25 -21.39
CA THR A 37 17.24 -2.23 -22.10
C THR A 37 17.09 -1.47 -23.41
N ALA A 38 18.06 -0.62 -23.75
CA ALA A 38 18.01 0.18 -24.96
C ALA A 38 17.97 -0.73 -26.21
N GLY A 39 17.02 -0.47 -27.11
CA GLY A 39 16.82 -1.26 -28.33
C GLY A 39 16.15 -2.62 -28.14
N ALA A 40 15.75 -2.98 -26.91
CA ALA A 40 15.04 -4.21 -26.62
C ALA A 40 13.53 -3.96 -26.39
N ALA A 41 12.75 -5.04 -26.50
CA ALA A 41 11.35 -5.03 -26.06
C ALA A 41 11.28 -4.85 -24.54
N CYS A 42 10.19 -4.25 -24.07
CA CYS A 42 9.97 -4.11 -22.63
C CYS A 42 9.68 -5.47 -21.99
N PRO A 43 10.42 -5.86 -20.93
CA PRO A 43 10.05 -7.02 -20.16
C PRO A 43 8.81 -6.71 -19.32
N GLU A 44 7.99 -7.72 -19.08
CA GLU A 44 6.92 -7.65 -18.06
C GLU A 44 7.53 -7.31 -16.69
N LEU A 45 6.75 -6.63 -15.85
CA LEU A 45 7.18 -6.31 -14.49
C LEU A 45 7.26 -7.60 -13.65
N ASP A 46 8.38 -7.77 -12.96
CA ASP A 46 8.61 -8.85 -12.00
C ASP A 46 9.40 -8.33 -10.78
N SER A 47 9.62 -9.22 -9.81
CA SER A 47 10.36 -8.91 -8.58
C SER A 47 11.84 -8.56 -8.76
N ARG A 48 12.37 -8.66 -9.99
CA ARG A 48 13.78 -8.37 -10.31
C ARG A 48 13.94 -7.08 -11.09
N ASN A 49 12.88 -6.56 -11.71
CA ASN A 49 12.98 -5.44 -12.62
C ASN A 49 12.07 -4.25 -12.30
N ALA A 50 11.24 -4.30 -11.28
CA ALA A 50 10.31 -3.21 -10.97
C ALA A 50 10.83 -2.25 -9.90
N TYR A 51 10.62 -0.96 -10.09
CA TYR A 51 11.19 0.11 -9.26
C TYR A 51 10.16 1.20 -8.99
N LEU A 52 10.30 1.84 -7.84
CA LEU A 52 9.68 3.12 -7.53
C LEU A 52 10.65 4.26 -7.82
N GLY A 53 10.15 5.37 -8.34
CA GLY A 53 10.91 6.60 -8.50
C GLY A 53 10.17 7.77 -7.88
N LEU A 54 10.86 8.60 -7.10
CA LEU A 54 10.32 9.86 -6.63
C LEU A 54 10.91 11.01 -7.44
N ASN A 55 10.03 11.83 -8.01
CA ASN A 55 10.39 13.11 -8.61
C ASN A 55 9.63 14.22 -7.88
N VAL A 56 10.33 15.01 -7.08
CA VAL A 56 9.79 16.24 -6.49
C VAL A 56 10.27 17.43 -7.34
N GLY A 57 9.47 18.48 -7.48
CA GLY A 57 9.71 19.63 -8.37
C GLY A 57 11.15 20.20 -8.41
N ASN A 58 11.47 20.87 -9.53
CA ASN A 58 12.76 21.50 -9.92
C ASN A 58 13.95 21.36 -8.93
N LEU A 59 14.53 20.16 -8.85
CA LEU A 59 15.83 19.95 -8.22
C LEU A 59 16.96 20.49 -9.12
N GLY A 60 17.03 21.81 -9.33
CA GLY A 60 18.18 22.51 -9.90
C GLY A 60 18.77 21.90 -11.17
N PRO A 61 20.06 22.13 -11.49
CA PRO A 61 20.71 21.60 -12.70
C PRO A 61 20.97 20.08 -12.68
N GLY A 62 20.36 19.32 -11.76
CA GLY A 62 20.53 17.88 -11.75
C GLY A 62 19.56 17.15 -10.83
N PRO A 63 18.33 16.86 -11.27
CA PRO A 63 17.50 15.86 -10.62
C PRO A 63 18.00 14.49 -11.07
N LYS A 64 18.62 13.73 -10.15
CA LYS A 64 18.52 12.28 -10.22
C LYS A 64 17.23 11.92 -9.46
N PRO A 65 16.16 11.42 -10.11
CA PRO A 65 15.07 10.78 -9.40
C PRO A 65 15.70 9.74 -8.49
N GLN A 66 15.27 9.75 -7.24
CA GLN A 66 15.72 8.75 -6.30
C GLN A 66 14.92 7.49 -6.60
N ILE A 67 15.65 6.45 -6.98
CA ILE A 67 15.09 5.17 -7.43
C ILE A 67 15.20 4.18 -6.27
N PHE A 68 14.10 3.53 -5.94
CA PHE A 68 14.03 2.47 -4.96
C PHE A 68 13.60 1.17 -5.63
N GLY A 69 14.28 0.07 -5.28
CA GLY A 69 13.97 -1.26 -5.77
C GLY A 69 15.20 -2.12 -6.05
N PRO A 70 15.02 -3.32 -6.61
CA PRO A 70 13.75 -3.81 -7.12
C PRO A 70 12.71 -4.07 -6.01
N ILE A 71 11.44 -3.82 -6.30
CA ILE A 71 10.30 -4.17 -5.45
C ILE A 71 9.65 -5.46 -5.95
N ASP A 72 8.99 -6.21 -5.06
CA ASP A 72 8.43 -7.51 -5.39
C ASP A 72 7.17 -7.35 -6.25
N CYS A 73 7.34 -7.36 -7.58
CA CYS A 73 6.27 -7.32 -8.57
C CYS A 73 5.96 -8.66 -9.23
N PHE A 74 6.09 -9.79 -8.53
CA PHE A 74 5.99 -11.15 -9.10
C PHE A 74 4.79 -11.43 -10.04
N THR A 75 3.68 -10.70 -9.97
CA THR A 75 2.50 -10.96 -10.81
C THR A 75 1.69 -9.71 -11.20
N GLY A 76 2.31 -8.54 -11.03
CA GLY A 76 1.74 -7.25 -11.44
C GLY A 76 1.78 -6.20 -10.35
N CYS A 77 2.44 -5.08 -10.60
CA CYS A 77 2.48 -3.93 -9.71
C CYS A 77 1.54 -2.83 -10.17
N ARG A 78 0.80 -2.25 -9.23
CA ARG A 78 0.19 -0.92 -9.38
C ARG A 78 0.46 -0.09 -8.13
N ILE A 79 0.51 1.23 -8.32
CA ILE A 79 0.65 2.18 -7.22
C ILE A 79 -0.64 2.95 -7.03
N PHE A 80 -0.99 3.18 -5.77
CA PHE A 80 -1.99 4.16 -5.38
C PHE A 80 -1.52 4.82 -4.07
N GLY A 81 -1.88 6.07 -3.86
CA GLY A 81 -1.46 6.78 -2.65
C GLY A 81 -2.54 6.67 -1.60
N ALA A 82 -2.28 6.09 -0.44
CA ALA A 82 -3.17 6.23 0.71
C ALA A 82 -2.99 7.64 1.33
N PRO A 83 -4.02 8.19 2.00
CA PRO A 83 -3.84 9.42 2.78
C PRO A 83 -2.92 9.18 3.98
N ASP A 84 -2.50 10.26 4.63
CA ASP A 84 -1.69 10.23 5.85
C ASP A 84 -2.40 9.44 6.97
N ILE A 85 -2.04 8.16 7.09
CA ILE A 85 -2.62 7.19 8.02
C ILE A 85 -2.11 7.46 9.44
N ASP A 86 -0.82 7.82 9.58
CA ASP A 86 -0.16 8.00 10.87
C ASP A 86 -0.30 9.41 11.48
N GLY A 87 -0.80 10.36 10.69
CA GLY A 87 -1.12 11.73 11.07
C GLY A 87 0.10 12.64 11.17
N ASP A 88 1.21 12.32 10.50
CA ASP A 88 2.46 13.09 10.57
C ASP A 88 2.62 14.18 9.49
N GLY A 89 1.63 14.30 8.61
CA GLY A 89 1.57 15.21 7.47
C GLY A 89 2.17 14.67 6.18
N ARG A 90 2.56 13.38 6.12
CA ARG A 90 3.08 12.71 4.92
C ARG A 90 2.17 11.56 4.52
N PRO A 91 1.81 11.42 3.22
CA PRO A 91 1.00 10.30 2.78
C PRO A 91 1.81 9.01 2.71
N GLU A 92 1.16 7.88 3.01
CA GLU A 92 1.69 6.56 2.72
C GLU A 92 1.40 6.15 1.27
N LEU A 93 2.43 5.71 0.56
CA LEU A 93 2.28 5.06 -0.74
C LEU A 93 1.93 3.60 -0.54
N ALA A 94 0.98 3.08 -1.30
CA ALA A 94 0.66 1.67 -1.31
C ALA A 94 0.92 1.04 -2.70
N VAL A 95 1.45 -0.17 -2.70
CA VAL A 95 1.84 -0.92 -3.91
C VAL A 95 1.26 -2.33 -3.83
N VAL A 96 0.72 -2.86 -4.93
CA VAL A 96 0.01 -4.16 -4.95
C VAL A 96 0.62 -5.14 -5.91
N VAL A 97 0.82 -6.41 -5.49
CA VAL A 97 1.22 -7.54 -6.36
C VAL A 97 0.93 -8.93 -5.76
N VAL A 98 0.37 -9.88 -6.56
CA VAL A 98 0.32 -11.32 -6.17
C VAL A 98 -0.94 -12.18 -6.48
N ASP A 99 -1.27 -12.50 -7.73
CA ASP A 99 -2.08 -13.66 -8.18
C ASP A 99 -1.87 -14.95 -7.35
N ALA A 100 -2.83 -15.21 -6.47
CA ALA A 100 -3.32 -16.56 -6.17
C ALA A 100 -4.76 -16.45 -5.64
N THR A 101 -5.72 -16.98 -6.41
CA THR A 101 -7.14 -17.24 -6.07
C THR A 101 -7.76 -16.36 -4.96
N GLY A 102 -7.90 -15.06 -5.19
CA GLY A 102 -9.02 -14.32 -4.60
C GLY A 102 -8.77 -12.89 -4.09
N ALA A 103 -7.58 -12.50 -3.65
CA ALA A 103 -7.36 -11.15 -3.08
C ALA A 103 -5.98 -10.58 -3.48
N ASP A 104 -5.90 -9.25 -3.59
CA ASP A 104 -4.66 -8.49 -3.82
C ASP A 104 -3.86 -8.38 -2.52
N SER A 105 -2.52 -8.34 -2.57
CA SER A 105 -1.68 -7.99 -1.41
C SER A 105 -1.29 -6.52 -1.47
N ILE A 106 -1.57 -5.75 -0.41
CA ILE A 106 -1.15 -4.34 -0.28
C ILE A 106 0.08 -4.25 0.61
N GLU A 107 1.13 -3.63 0.08
CA GLU A 107 2.30 -3.17 0.84
C GLU A 107 2.25 -1.66 1.04
N LEU A 108 2.69 -1.19 2.20
CA LEU A 108 2.79 0.24 2.52
C LEU A 108 4.23 0.71 2.51
N TYR A 109 4.45 1.89 1.95
CA TYR A 109 5.73 2.60 1.91
C TYR A 109 5.52 4.02 2.39
N ARG A 110 6.35 4.44 3.33
CA ARG A 110 6.43 5.83 3.75
C ARG A 110 7.36 6.60 2.82
N ILE A 111 6.95 7.81 2.45
CA ILE A 111 7.73 8.69 1.57
C ILE A 111 8.54 9.66 2.42
N GLU A 112 9.86 9.55 2.31
CA GLU A 112 10.85 10.39 2.97
C GLU A 112 11.70 11.11 1.89
N PRO A 113 11.23 12.24 1.33
CA PRO A 113 11.85 12.89 0.17
C PRO A 113 13.30 13.34 0.41
N ASP A 114 13.66 13.55 1.67
CA ASP A 114 15.01 13.95 2.08
C ASP A 114 15.94 12.75 2.34
N SER A 115 15.43 11.51 2.23
CA SER A 115 16.19 10.27 2.43
C SER A 115 16.66 9.67 1.10
N ASP A 116 17.74 8.91 1.16
CA ASP A 116 18.24 8.09 0.05
C ASP A 116 18.37 6.63 0.52
N PRO A 117 17.44 5.72 0.14
CA PRO A 117 16.30 5.93 -0.75
C PRO A 117 15.10 6.62 -0.06
N PRO A 118 14.19 7.25 -0.81
CA PRO A 118 13.06 8.01 -0.26
C PRO A 118 11.83 7.17 0.05
N PHE A 119 11.85 5.88 -0.24
CA PHE A 119 10.75 4.98 0.10
C PHE A 119 11.23 4.06 1.22
N VAL A 120 10.52 4.10 2.33
CA VAL A 120 10.79 3.24 3.49
C VAL A 120 9.62 2.27 3.63
N GLN A 121 9.86 0.99 3.38
CA GLN A 121 8.83 -0.04 3.52
C GLN A 121 8.34 -0.09 4.97
N VAL A 122 7.03 -0.14 5.15
CA VAL A 122 6.41 -0.28 6.47
C VAL A 122 6.66 -1.70 6.98
N MET A 123 7.17 -1.79 8.20
CA MET A 123 7.57 -3.05 8.81
C MET A 123 6.67 -3.42 9.98
N THR A 124 6.60 -4.70 10.32
CA THR A 124 5.96 -5.20 11.54
C THR A 124 6.84 -6.24 12.24
N MET A 125 6.60 -6.47 13.53
CA MET A 125 7.32 -7.47 14.31
C MET A 125 6.52 -8.78 14.37
N VAL A 126 7.09 -9.86 13.84
CA VAL A 126 6.54 -11.22 13.93
C VAL A 126 7.56 -12.13 14.61
N ALA A 127 7.18 -12.75 15.72
CA ALA A 127 8.05 -13.65 16.49
C ALA A 127 9.46 -13.06 16.78
N GLY A 128 9.52 -11.76 17.09
CA GLY A 128 10.78 -11.06 17.39
C GLY A 128 11.61 -10.65 16.17
N ARG A 129 11.10 -10.82 14.94
CA ARG A 129 11.75 -10.39 13.70
C ARG A 129 10.99 -9.27 13.04
N SER A 130 11.71 -8.26 12.55
CA SER A 130 11.16 -7.21 11.70
C SER A 130 10.98 -7.76 10.29
N VAL A 131 9.76 -7.71 9.77
CA VAL A 131 9.40 -8.20 8.43
C VAL A 131 8.52 -7.16 7.72
N PRO A 132 8.52 -7.11 6.38
CA PRO A 132 7.60 -6.26 5.64
C PRO A 132 6.15 -6.50 6.07
N PHE A 133 5.42 -5.42 6.26
CA PHE A 133 4.00 -5.49 6.54
C PHE A 133 3.21 -5.48 5.24
N TYR A 134 2.32 -6.45 5.09
CA TYR A 134 1.36 -6.53 4.01
C TYR A 134 0.02 -7.04 4.54
N PHE A 135 -1.05 -6.78 3.79
CA PHE A 135 -2.38 -7.31 4.07
C PHE A 135 -3.16 -7.52 2.79
N ASP A 136 -4.13 -8.44 2.85
CA ASP A 136 -4.94 -8.79 1.69
C ASP A 136 -6.06 -7.76 1.46
N TRP A 137 -6.46 -7.57 0.20
CA TRP A 137 -7.48 -6.63 -0.24
C TRP A 137 -8.41 -7.26 -1.27
N GLY A 138 -9.72 -7.12 -1.07
CA GLY A 138 -10.71 -7.72 -1.96
C GLY A 138 -11.10 -9.12 -1.52
N GLY A 139 -11.29 -10.05 -2.45
CA GLY A 139 -11.65 -11.42 -2.10
C GLY A 139 -12.39 -12.21 -3.18
N SER A 140 -12.70 -13.46 -2.86
CA SER A 140 -13.49 -14.42 -3.65
C SER A 140 -14.71 -14.94 -2.87
N ASP A 141 -15.52 -15.83 -3.45
CA ASP A 141 -16.78 -16.34 -2.87
C ASP A 141 -16.67 -16.96 -1.46
N GLY A 142 -15.46 -17.31 -1.00
CA GLY A 142 -15.21 -17.86 0.33
C GLY A 142 -14.23 -17.06 1.19
N TYR A 143 -13.71 -15.94 0.69
CA TYR A 143 -12.69 -15.13 1.36
C TYR A 143 -12.87 -13.66 1.05
N ARG A 144 -12.86 -12.80 2.06
CA ARG A 144 -12.83 -11.34 1.89
C ARG A 144 -11.79 -10.74 2.84
N SER A 145 -11.20 -9.63 2.46
CA SER A 145 -10.24 -8.92 3.27
C SER A 145 -10.21 -7.45 2.89
N GLY A 146 -9.84 -6.63 3.85
CA GLY A 146 -9.79 -5.20 3.65
C GLY A 146 -9.10 -4.50 4.79
N ALA A 147 -8.91 -3.20 4.59
CA ALA A 147 -8.44 -2.31 5.61
C ALA A 147 -9.14 -0.96 5.51
N THR A 148 -9.20 -0.27 6.64
CA THR A 148 -9.73 1.10 6.73
C THR A 148 -8.91 1.91 7.73
N CYS A 149 -8.94 3.23 7.58
CA CYS A 149 -8.30 4.20 8.47
C CYS A 149 -9.40 4.90 9.28
N PRO A 150 -9.63 4.49 10.54
CA PRO A 150 -10.70 5.04 11.33
C PRO A 150 -10.36 6.47 11.74
N THR A 151 -11.15 7.44 11.30
CA THR A 151 -10.89 8.88 11.47
C THR A 151 -11.42 9.48 12.78
N THR A 152 -11.78 8.64 13.76
CA THR A 152 -12.41 8.88 15.09
C THR A 152 -13.90 8.54 15.21
N SER A 153 -14.19 7.73 16.23
CA SER A 153 -15.50 7.39 16.83
C SER A 153 -16.67 7.14 15.89
N GLU A 154 -16.71 6.00 15.21
CA GLU A 154 -18.02 5.41 14.93
C GLU A 154 -18.66 4.98 16.27
N PRO A 155 -19.89 5.43 16.60
CA PRO A 155 -20.72 4.75 17.57
C PRO A 155 -21.39 3.59 16.84
N THR A 156 -20.67 2.50 16.60
CA THR A 156 -21.31 1.24 16.21
C THR A 156 -21.41 0.33 17.42
N ASN A 157 -22.55 -0.36 17.55
CA ASN A 157 -22.83 -1.37 18.58
C ASN A 157 -21.87 -2.60 18.54
N GLN A 158 -20.73 -2.48 17.86
CA GLN A 158 -19.76 -3.53 17.56
C GLN A 158 -18.31 -3.21 17.97
N HIS A 159 -18.03 -2.01 18.53
CA HIS A 159 -16.69 -1.65 19.03
C HIS A 159 -16.72 -0.99 20.42
N PRO A 160 -16.32 -1.69 21.50
CA PRO A 160 -16.20 -1.07 22.82
C PRO A 160 -15.03 -0.08 22.93
N ASN A 161 -14.15 0.03 21.92
CA ASN A 161 -13.05 1.01 21.86
C ASN A 161 -12.84 1.47 20.40
N PRO A 162 -13.28 2.66 19.98
CA PRO A 162 -13.06 3.13 18.60
C PRO A 162 -11.56 3.34 18.33
N PRO A 163 -11.06 3.04 17.12
CA PRO A 163 -9.66 3.26 16.78
C PRO A 163 -9.37 4.77 16.68
N ARG A 164 -8.15 5.16 17.03
CA ARG A 164 -7.68 6.55 16.98
C ARG A 164 -7.03 6.81 15.62
N SER A 165 -7.05 8.06 15.15
CA SER A 165 -6.14 8.53 14.08
C SER A 165 -4.72 8.00 14.35
N GLY A 166 -4.05 7.49 13.32
CA GLY A 166 -2.81 6.71 13.48
C GLY A 166 -2.98 5.19 13.59
N THR A 167 -4.16 4.65 13.28
CA THR A 167 -4.43 3.21 13.35
C THR A 167 -4.97 2.70 12.03
N LEU A 168 -4.36 1.64 11.50
CA LEU A 168 -4.91 0.85 10.41
C LEU A 168 -5.75 -0.29 11.00
N LEU A 169 -7.04 -0.38 10.65
CA LEU A 169 -7.85 -1.56 10.97
C LEU A 169 -7.78 -2.51 9.77
N VAL A 170 -7.18 -3.69 9.97
CA VAL A 170 -7.10 -4.74 8.94
C VAL A 170 -8.00 -5.89 9.33
N TRP A 171 -8.73 -6.43 8.38
CA TRP A 171 -9.62 -7.56 8.60
C TRP A 171 -9.57 -8.58 7.47
N SER A 172 -9.88 -9.82 7.83
CA SER A 172 -10.19 -10.88 6.88
C SER A 172 -11.35 -11.73 7.36
N ALA A 173 -12.13 -12.25 6.41
CA ALA A 173 -13.31 -13.04 6.63
C ALA A 173 -13.24 -14.31 5.78
N ARG A 174 -13.47 -15.47 6.39
CA ARG A 174 -13.50 -16.75 5.68
C ARG A 174 -14.83 -17.45 5.91
N ARG A 175 -15.44 -17.95 4.83
CA ARG A 175 -16.72 -18.68 4.91
C ARG A 175 -16.50 -20.13 5.33
N SER A 176 -17.18 -20.58 6.38
CA SER A 176 -17.16 -21.96 6.86
C SER A 176 -18.44 -22.28 7.64
N GLY A 177 -19.08 -23.42 7.31
CA GLY A 177 -20.31 -23.85 7.98
C GLY A 177 -21.50 -22.91 7.75
N GLY A 178 -21.56 -22.25 6.59
CA GLY A 178 -22.63 -21.30 6.24
C GLY A 178 -22.47 -19.89 6.82
N LEU A 179 -21.52 -19.68 7.74
CA LEU A 179 -21.21 -18.39 8.35
C LEU A 179 -19.83 -17.87 7.91
N TRP A 180 -19.64 -16.57 8.01
CA TRP A 180 -18.36 -15.91 7.86
C TRP A 180 -17.64 -15.82 9.20
N HIS A 181 -16.37 -16.20 9.23
CA HIS A 181 -15.51 -16.08 10.41
C HIS A 181 -14.59 -14.89 10.18
N VAL A 182 -14.87 -13.79 10.88
CA VAL A 182 -14.18 -12.51 10.71
C VAL A 182 -13.12 -12.36 11.78
N VAL A 183 -11.92 -11.96 11.36
CA VAL A 183 -10.82 -11.57 12.23
C VAL A 183 -10.46 -10.13 11.91
N LYS A 184 -10.49 -9.25 12.90
CA LYS A 184 -10.04 -7.85 12.77
C LYS A 184 -8.86 -7.57 13.69
N ARG A 185 -7.94 -6.72 13.24
CA ARG A 185 -6.75 -6.30 14.00
C ARG A 185 -6.62 -4.79 13.93
N ASP A 186 -6.44 -4.17 15.09
CA ASP A 186 -6.07 -2.76 15.19
C ASP A 186 -4.54 -2.67 15.15
N LEU A 187 -4.04 -1.97 14.14
CA LEU A 187 -2.63 -1.88 13.84
C LEU A 187 -2.19 -0.42 13.88
N PRO A 188 -1.80 0.11 15.06
CA PRO A 188 -1.16 1.41 15.15
C PRO A 188 0.02 1.49 14.19
N LEU A 189 -0.02 2.50 13.33
CA LEU A 189 1.07 2.89 12.46
C LEU A 189 1.74 4.11 13.06
N LYS A 190 3.06 4.09 13.13
CA LYS A 190 3.87 5.25 13.49
C LYS A 190 5.18 5.18 12.73
N GLY A 191 5.43 6.14 11.85
CA GLY A 191 6.54 6.02 10.92
C GLY A 191 6.33 4.82 10.00
N ALA A 192 7.43 4.21 9.59
CA ALA A 192 7.41 2.96 8.83
C ALA A 192 7.25 1.72 9.74
N THR A 193 6.47 1.78 10.83
CA THR A 193 6.35 0.67 11.79
C THR A 193 4.91 0.45 12.25
N ILE A 194 4.43 -0.78 12.05
CA ILE A 194 3.17 -1.30 12.54
C ILE A 194 3.38 -2.07 13.85
N THR A 195 2.61 -1.69 14.87
CA THR A 195 2.50 -2.45 16.12
C THR A 195 1.24 -3.30 16.08
N GLN A 196 1.34 -4.62 16.23
CA GLN A 196 0.14 -5.46 16.31
C GLN A 196 -0.50 -5.37 17.70
N ARG A 197 -1.81 -5.05 17.77
CA ARG A 197 -2.61 -5.18 18.99
C ARG A 197 -3.50 -6.41 18.96
N ALA A 198 -4.08 -6.73 20.11
CA ALA A 198 -5.10 -7.77 20.20
C ALA A 198 -6.25 -7.45 19.25
N GLY A 199 -6.61 -8.43 18.43
CA GLY A 199 -7.73 -8.34 17.50
C GLY A 199 -9.02 -8.90 18.09
N ALA A 200 -10.13 -8.69 17.39
CA ALA A 200 -11.40 -9.35 17.71
C ALA A 200 -11.73 -10.43 16.67
N ARG A 201 -12.53 -11.40 17.10
CA ARG A 201 -13.05 -12.46 16.23
C ARG A 201 -14.55 -12.59 16.44
N TYR A 202 -15.29 -12.74 15.35
CA TYR A 202 -16.74 -12.94 15.41
C TYR A 202 -17.23 -13.69 14.19
N THR A 203 -18.46 -14.19 14.27
CA THR A 203 -19.16 -14.79 13.13
C THR A 203 -20.17 -13.81 12.57
N ALA A 204 -20.27 -13.74 11.24
CA ALA A 204 -21.23 -12.91 10.52
C ALA A 204 -22.10 -13.76 9.57
N PRO A 205 -23.39 -13.47 9.44
CA PRO A 205 -24.27 -14.19 8.51
C PRO A 205 -24.09 -13.75 7.05
N SER A 206 -23.60 -12.54 6.80
CA SER A 206 -23.47 -11.90 5.49
C SER A 206 -22.33 -10.86 5.50
N GLU A 207 -21.93 -10.39 4.30
CA GLU A 207 -20.82 -9.44 4.13
C GLU A 207 -21.13 -8.03 4.66
N GLU A 208 -22.41 -7.66 4.83
CA GLU A 208 -22.83 -6.36 5.38
C GLU A 208 -22.39 -6.11 6.84
N PHE A 209 -21.91 -7.16 7.52
CA PHE A 209 -21.38 -7.08 8.90
C PHE A 209 -19.84 -7.01 8.94
N PHE A 210 -19.19 -6.88 7.78
CA PHE A 210 -17.75 -6.69 7.72
C PHE A 210 -17.39 -5.23 8.00
N PRO A 211 -16.20 -4.95 8.54
CA PRO A 211 -15.70 -3.59 8.55
C PRO A 211 -15.51 -3.08 7.13
N ASP A 212 -15.51 -1.77 6.96
CA ASP A 212 -15.20 -1.16 5.66
C ASP A 212 -13.81 -1.53 5.16
N GLY A 213 -13.62 -1.48 3.83
CA GLY A 213 -12.38 -1.81 3.14
C GLY A 213 -12.53 -3.00 2.19
N GLY A 214 -11.47 -3.30 1.42
CA GLY A 214 -11.50 -4.39 0.44
C GLY A 214 -12.28 -4.08 -0.83
N GLY A 215 -12.67 -2.82 -1.04
CA GLY A 215 -13.40 -2.34 -2.20
C GLY A 215 -12.54 -1.44 -3.10
N THR A 216 -13.12 -0.35 -3.58
CA THR A 216 -12.47 0.60 -4.49
C THR A 216 -11.82 1.78 -3.79
N ASP A 217 -11.86 1.85 -2.47
CA ASP A 217 -11.32 2.94 -1.67
C ASP A 217 -10.54 2.38 -0.49
N PHE A 218 -9.31 2.86 -0.32
CA PHE A 218 -8.49 2.60 0.85
C PHE A 218 -8.13 3.92 1.51
N CYS A 219 -8.77 4.16 2.65
CA CYS A 219 -8.57 5.34 3.50
C CYS A 219 -8.88 6.67 2.82
N GLY A 220 -9.79 6.71 1.83
CA GLY A 220 -10.12 7.91 1.05
C GLY A 220 -9.36 8.01 -0.27
N ALA A 221 -8.51 7.03 -0.59
CA ALA A 221 -7.84 6.94 -1.87
C ALA A 221 -8.42 5.84 -2.76
N PRO A 222 -8.69 6.14 -4.04
CA PRO A 222 -9.15 5.13 -4.99
C PRO A 222 -8.13 4.00 -5.20
N VAL A 223 -8.58 2.77 -4.95
CA VAL A 223 -7.88 1.52 -5.27
C VAL A 223 -8.58 0.89 -6.49
N ALA A 224 -8.55 1.58 -7.63
CA ALA A 224 -9.11 1.04 -8.88
C ALA A 224 -8.23 -0.09 -9.42
N PRO A 225 -8.80 -1.25 -9.84
CA PRO A 225 -8.05 -2.33 -10.50
C PRO A 225 -7.17 -1.83 -11.65
#